data_AF-A0A9X8DMX4-F1
#
_entry.id   AF-A0A9X8DMX4-F1
#
_cell.length_a   1.000
_cell.length_b   1.000
_cell.length_c   1.000
_cell.angle_alpha   90.00
_cell.angle_beta   90.00
_cell.angle_gamma   90.00
#
_symmetry.space_group_name_H-M   'P 1'
#
loop_
_entity.id
_entity.type
_entity.pdbx_description
1 polymer ?
#
loop_
_entity_poly.entity_id
_entity_poly.type
_entity_poly.pdbx_seq_one_letter_code
_entity_poly.pdbx_strand_id
1 'polypeptide(L)'
;HFKRIQRALQCPFPRNAFELFFELPKPQDGYYVRGLLKIWPIVRACVYYQIWLQRADRTFRPDLTPKTPVDTAIHAANLIKMHLRLLLRDLPLKKGYSKVFNVLRALSADPWLKLHVIPDSVHA
;
A
#
# COMPACT_ATOMS: atom_id res chain seq x y z
N HIS A 1 2.88 -13.33 -1.49
CA HIS A 1 3.23 -11.93 -1.15
C HIS A 1 2.82 -11.53 0.27
N PHE A 2 1.55 -11.64 0.67
CA PHE A 2 1.06 -11.14 1.97
C PHE A 2 1.86 -11.61 3.20
N LYS A 3 2.22 -12.91 3.28
CA LYS A 3 3.07 -13.46 4.36
C LYS A 3 4.45 -12.78 4.48
N ARG A 4 5.02 -12.27 3.38
CA ARG A 4 6.32 -11.57 3.39
C ARG A 4 6.20 -10.15 3.93
N ILE A 5 5.15 -9.44 3.53
CA ILE A 5 4.82 -8.10 4.05
C ILE A 5 4.59 -8.16 5.57
N GLN A 6 3.88 -9.19 6.02
CA GLN A 6 3.68 -9.41 7.45
C GLN A 6 4.96 -9.75 8.20
N ARG A 7 5.88 -10.54 7.62
CA ARG A 7 7.18 -10.78 8.25
C ARG A 7 8.01 -9.49 8.32
N ALA A 8 8.01 -8.71 7.26
CA ALA A 8 8.75 -7.45 7.20
C ALA A 8 8.27 -6.43 8.25
N LEU A 9 6.96 -6.40 8.53
CA LEU A 9 6.36 -5.50 9.52
C LEU A 9 6.02 -6.18 10.85
N GLN A 10 6.29 -7.48 11.00
CA GLN A 10 5.89 -8.32 12.13
C GLN A 10 4.40 -8.14 12.52
N CYS A 11 3.52 -8.02 11.54
CA CYS A 11 2.08 -7.83 11.75
C CYS A 11 1.34 -9.18 11.91
N PRO A 12 0.35 -9.27 12.82
CA PRO A 12 -0.54 -10.43 12.89
C PRO A 12 -1.33 -10.62 11.58
N PHE A 13 -1.80 -11.84 11.32
CA PHE A 13 -2.69 -12.12 10.19
C PHE A 13 -4.11 -11.65 10.50
N PRO A 14 -4.76 -10.91 9.60
CA PRO A 14 -6.14 -10.51 9.82
C PRO A 14 -7.01 -11.76 9.90
N ARG A 15 -7.79 -11.87 10.97
CA ARG A 15 -8.59 -13.07 11.30
C ARG A 15 -9.87 -13.16 10.49
N ASN A 16 -10.29 -12.04 9.91
CA ASN A 16 -11.54 -11.92 9.15
C ASN A 16 -11.42 -10.81 8.10
N ALA A 17 -12.42 -10.72 7.22
CA ALA A 17 -12.48 -9.69 6.18
C ALA A 17 -12.50 -8.28 6.78
N PHE A 18 -13.14 -8.08 7.94
CA PHE A 18 -13.20 -6.78 8.58
C PHE A 18 -11.80 -6.26 8.95
N GLU A 19 -11.00 -7.09 9.60
CA GLU A 19 -9.61 -6.79 9.95
C GLU A 19 -8.74 -6.57 8.71
N LEU A 20 -8.94 -7.35 7.64
CA LEU A 20 -8.17 -7.22 6.41
C LEU A 20 -8.44 -5.89 5.69
N PHE A 21 -9.69 -5.44 5.67
CA PHE A 21 -10.13 -4.30 4.86
C PHE A 21 -10.17 -2.98 5.64
N PHE A 22 -10.59 -3.00 6.91
CA PHE A 22 -10.89 -1.80 7.66
C PHE A 22 -9.86 -1.48 8.74
N GLU A 23 -9.22 -2.48 9.34
CA GLU A 23 -8.23 -2.23 10.38
C GLU A 23 -6.87 -1.79 9.82
N LEU A 24 -6.14 -1.03 10.63
CA LEU A 24 -4.73 -0.74 10.40
C LEU A 24 -3.91 -2.00 10.75
N PRO A 25 -2.95 -2.42 9.90
CA PRO A 25 -1.97 -3.41 10.33
C PRO A 25 -1.25 -2.94 11.59
N LYS A 26 -1.14 -3.81 12.59
CA LYS A 26 -0.53 -3.50 13.90
C LYS A 26 0.84 -4.19 14.01
N PRO A 27 1.93 -3.59 13.47
CA PRO A 27 3.29 -4.03 13.78
C PRO A 27 3.52 -4.10 15.28
N GLN A 28 4.36 -5.03 15.73
CA GLN A 28 4.83 -5.04 17.12
C GLN A 28 5.64 -3.78 17.46
N ASP A 29 6.38 -3.24 16.48
CA ASP A 29 7.12 -1.99 16.65
C ASP A 29 6.21 -0.76 16.49
N GLY A 30 6.01 -0.04 17.59
CA GLY A 30 5.25 1.22 17.63
C GLY A 30 5.79 2.31 16.70
N TYR A 31 7.07 2.22 16.29
CA TYR A 31 7.62 3.11 15.26
C TYR A 31 7.01 2.87 13.88
N TYR A 32 6.76 1.62 13.49
CA TYR A 32 6.12 1.30 12.22
C TYR A 32 4.64 1.66 12.24
N VAL A 33 3.95 1.54 13.38
CA VAL A 33 2.54 1.99 13.54
C VAL A 33 2.39 3.47 13.17
N ARG A 34 3.28 4.34 13.67
CA ARG A 34 3.24 5.79 13.39
C ARG A 34 3.46 6.12 11.92
N GLY A 35 4.32 5.36 11.23
CA GLY A 35 4.54 5.51 9.79
C GLY A 35 3.34 5.02 8.99
N LEU A 36 2.81 3.83 9.33
CA LEU A 36 1.65 3.24 8.66
C LEU A 36 0.40 4.11 8.81
N LEU A 37 0.14 4.70 9.97
CA LEU A 37 -0.99 5.61 10.18
C LEU A 37 -1.06 6.74 9.12
N LYS A 38 0.09 7.21 8.64
CA LYS A 38 0.18 8.29 7.65
C LYS A 38 -0.08 7.82 6.23
N ILE A 39 0.27 6.58 5.89
CA ILE A 39 0.18 6.07 4.51
C ILE A 39 -0.98 5.10 4.30
N TRP A 40 -1.53 4.51 5.37
CA TRP A 40 -2.63 3.54 5.28
C TRP A 40 -3.91 4.08 4.63
N PRO A 41 -4.32 5.35 4.86
CA PRO A 41 -5.45 5.92 4.13
C PRO A 41 -5.23 5.92 2.62
N ILE A 42 -4.00 6.20 2.15
CA ILE A 42 -3.62 6.17 0.73
C ILE A 42 -3.75 4.73 0.21
N VAL A 43 -3.14 3.77 0.92
CA VAL A 43 -3.18 2.35 0.54
C VAL A 43 -4.61 1.85 0.38
N ARG A 44 -5.48 2.11 1.38
CA ARG A 44 -6.89 1.71 1.33
C ARG A 44 -7.66 2.38 0.20
N ALA A 45 -7.51 3.69 0.04
CA ALA A 45 -8.21 4.43 -1.00
C ALA A 45 -7.87 3.90 -2.40
N CYS A 46 -6.60 3.64 -2.69
CA CYS A 46 -6.17 3.10 -3.97
C CYS A 46 -6.69 1.67 -4.21
N VAL A 47 -6.66 0.80 -3.19
CA VAL A 47 -7.19 -0.57 -3.29
C VAL A 47 -8.70 -0.56 -3.53
N TYR A 48 -9.45 0.22 -2.75
CA TYR A 48 -10.90 0.32 -2.91
C TYR A 48 -11.30 0.95 -4.23
N TYR A 49 -10.58 1.99 -4.67
CA TYR A 49 -10.79 2.58 -5.98
C TYR A 49 -10.63 1.55 -7.10
N GLN A 50 -9.58 0.72 -7.06
CA GLN A 50 -9.39 -0.30 -8.09
C GLN A 50 -10.44 -1.42 -8.04
N ILE A 51 -10.86 -1.85 -6.85
CA ILE A 51 -11.95 -2.82 -6.71
C ILE A 51 -13.26 -2.25 -7.25
N TRP A 52 -13.59 -1.00 -6.88
CA TRP A 52 -14.78 -0.31 -7.36
C TRP A 52 -14.73 -0.13 -8.88
N LEU A 53 -13.62 0.37 -9.42
CA LEU A 53 -13.44 0.59 -10.85
C LEU A 53 -13.63 -0.71 -11.63
N GLN A 54 -13.05 -1.81 -11.15
CA GLN A 54 -13.21 -3.11 -11.80
C GLN A 54 -14.66 -3.61 -11.78
N ARG A 55 -15.41 -3.33 -10.72
CA ARG A 55 -16.85 -3.66 -10.67
C ARG A 55 -17.66 -2.75 -11.59
N ALA A 56 -17.36 -1.46 -11.59
CA ALA A 56 -18.00 -0.48 -12.46
C ALA A 56 -17.76 -0.80 -13.94
N ASP A 57 -16.52 -1.15 -14.32
CA ASP A 57 -16.17 -1.56 -15.69
C ASP A 57 -17.02 -2.77 -16.13
N ARG A 58 -17.18 -3.78 -15.26
CA ARG A 58 -18.02 -4.95 -15.58
C ARG A 58 -19.50 -4.62 -15.76
N THR A 59 -20.01 -3.61 -15.06
CA THR A 59 -21.42 -3.21 -15.15
C THR A 59 -21.69 -2.27 -16.31
N PHE A 60 -20.81 -1.29 -16.53
CA PHE A 60 -21.07 -0.17 -17.45
C PHE A 60 -20.24 -0.22 -18.73
N ARG A 61 -19.19 -1.06 -18.78
CA ARG A 61 -18.27 -1.21 -19.93
C ARG A 61 -17.95 -2.70 -20.16
N PRO A 62 -18.95 -3.56 -20.41
CA PRO A 62 -18.78 -5.01 -20.50
C PRO A 62 -17.94 -5.45 -21.72
N ASP A 63 -17.72 -4.54 -22.68
CA ASP A 63 -16.85 -4.71 -23.83
C ASP A 63 -15.34 -4.71 -23.47
N LEU A 64 -14.98 -4.15 -22.31
CA LEU A 64 -13.60 -4.16 -21.85
C LEU A 64 -13.14 -5.56 -21.45
N THR A 65 -11.92 -5.92 -21.87
CA THR A 65 -11.26 -7.16 -21.44
C THR A 65 -11.18 -7.20 -19.90
N PRO A 66 -11.70 -8.25 -19.25
CA PRO A 66 -11.63 -8.36 -17.80
C PRO A 66 -10.19 -8.39 -17.30
N LYS A 67 -9.80 -7.39 -16.50
CA LYS A 67 -8.50 -7.42 -15.80
C LYS A 67 -8.43 -8.60 -14.84
N THR A 68 -7.26 -9.23 -14.78
CA THR A 68 -7.01 -10.26 -13.78
C THR A 68 -6.89 -9.63 -12.38
N PRO A 69 -7.06 -10.42 -11.30
CA PRO A 69 -6.79 -9.94 -9.95
C PRO A 69 -5.37 -9.40 -9.76
N VAL A 70 -4.39 -9.98 -10.46
CA VAL A 70 -2.99 -9.55 -10.41
C VAL A 70 -2.82 -8.19 -11.07
N ASP A 71 -3.40 -7.97 -12.25
CA ASP A 71 -3.34 -6.68 -12.94
C ASP A 71 -3.99 -5.58 -12.10
N THR A 72 -5.15 -5.89 -11.50
CA THR A 72 -5.85 -4.98 -10.59
C THR A 72 -4.98 -4.61 -9.39
N ALA A 73 -4.26 -5.57 -8.81
CA ALA A 73 -3.33 -5.33 -7.71
C ALA A 73 -2.12 -4.47 -8.14
N ILE A 74 -1.58 -4.67 -9.35
CA ILE A 74 -0.50 -3.87 -9.91
C ILE A 74 -0.97 -2.43 -10.14
N HIS A 75 -2.16 -2.22 -10.68
CA HIS A 75 -2.74 -0.87 -10.84
C HIS A 75 -2.92 -0.17 -9.50
N ALA A 76 -3.42 -0.88 -8.48
CA ALA A 76 -3.55 -0.33 -7.12
C ALA A 76 -2.18 0.06 -6.56
N ALA A 77 -1.19 -0.83 -6.69
CA ALA A 77 0.17 -0.59 -6.23
C ALA A 77 0.80 0.63 -6.91
N ASN A 78 0.67 0.76 -8.23
CA ASN A 78 1.20 1.89 -8.98
C ASN A 78 0.55 3.23 -8.57
N LEU A 79 -0.77 3.24 -8.29
CA LEU A 79 -1.44 4.41 -7.73
C LEU A 79 -0.91 4.77 -6.34
N ILE A 80 -0.69 3.76 -5.48
CA ILE A 80 -0.08 3.97 -4.16
C ILE A 80 1.31 4.59 -4.34
N LYS A 81 2.15 4.03 -5.22
CA LYS A 81 3.50 4.54 -5.51
C LYS A 81 3.48 6.01 -5.95
N MET A 82 2.52 6.40 -6.79
CA MET A 82 2.33 7.79 -7.21
C MET A 82 1.98 8.71 -6.04
N HIS A 83 1.00 8.35 -5.21
CA HIS A 83 0.62 9.16 -4.05
C HIS A 83 1.73 9.24 -3.00
N LEU A 84 2.47 8.15 -2.78
CA LEU A 84 3.64 8.15 -1.90
C LEU A 84 4.74 9.06 -2.43
N ARG A 85 5.02 9.06 -3.74
CA ARG A 85 5.97 10.00 -4.36
C ARG A 85 5.59 11.46 -4.06
N LEU A 86 4.33 11.82 -4.26
CA LEU A 86 3.83 13.16 -3.97
C LEU A 86 3.98 13.50 -2.48
N LEU A 87 3.55 12.60 -1.60
CA LEU A 87 3.67 12.77 -0.14
C LEU A 87 5.12 13.01 0.30
N LEU A 88 6.07 12.24 -0.24
CA LEU A 88 7.48 12.35 0.12
C LEU A 88 8.14 13.59 -0.49
N ARG A 89 7.71 14.04 -1.67
CA ARG A 89 8.20 15.28 -2.30
C ARG A 89 7.80 16.51 -1.50
N ASP A 90 6.57 16.54 -0.99
CA ASP A 90 6.02 17.73 -0.33
C ASP A 90 6.42 17.80 1.17
N LEU A 91 6.82 16.67 1.76
CA LEU A 91 7.13 16.54 3.20
C LEU A 91 8.47 15.88 3.52
N PRO A 92 9.56 16.13 2.76
CA PRO A 92 10.72 15.24 2.71
C PRO A 92 11.34 15.01 4.08
N LEU A 93 11.38 16.01 4.98
CA LEU A 93 12.03 15.89 6.29
C LEU A 93 11.39 16.74 7.41
N LYS A 94 10.09 17.06 7.35
CA LYS A 94 9.41 17.70 8.49
C LYS A 94 9.28 16.69 9.64
N LYS A 95 9.60 17.11 10.89
CA LYS A 95 9.49 16.28 12.12
C LYS A 95 8.17 15.49 12.11
N GLY A 96 8.25 14.19 11.84
CA GLY A 96 7.07 13.30 11.77
C GLY A 96 7.06 12.34 10.58
N TYR A 97 7.71 12.65 9.45
CA TYR A 97 7.70 11.78 8.25
C TYR A 97 8.88 10.81 8.14
N SER A 98 9.90 10.95 9.00
CA SER A 98 11.00 9.96 9.10
C SER A 98 10.49 8.54 9.38
N LYS A 99 9.36 8.40 10.10
CA LYS A 99 8.73 7.10 10.35
C LYS A 99 8.10 6.49 9.10
N VAL A 100 7.63 7.32 8.17
CA VAL A 100 7.14 6.84 6.86
C VAL A 100 8.30 6.27 6.05
N PHE A 101 9.43 6.97 5.97
CA PHE A 101 10.62 6.46 5.31
C PHE A 101 11.09 5.11 5.88
N ASN A 102 11.09 4.95 7.21
CA ASN A 102 11.46 3.69 7.85
C ASN A 102 10.53 2.53 7.46
N VAL A 103 9.22 2.77 7.43
CA VAL A 103 8.23 1.76 6.99
C VAL A 103 8.47 1.40 5.53
N LEU A 104 8.60 2.39 4.65
CA LEU A 104 8.80 2.14 3.21
C LEU A 104 10.12 1.42 2.94
N ARG A 105 11.17 1.75 3.68
CA ARG A 105 12.47 1.07 3.60
C ARG A 105 12.36 -0.38 4.07
N ALA A 106 11.67 -0.66 5.19
CA ALA A 106 11.42 -2.03 5.63
C ALA A 106 10.61 -2.84 4.60
N LEU A 107 9.57 -2.23 4.02
CA LEU A 107 8.74 -2.85 2.99
C LEU A 107 9.50 -3.11 1.69
N SER A 108 10.56 -2.34 1.40
CA SER A 108 11.37 -2.52 0.20
C SER A 108 12.21 -3.82 0.17
N ALA A 109 12.27 -4.54 1.30
CA ALA A 109 12.85 -5.88 1.35
C ALA A 109 12.02 -6.91 0.56
N ASP A 110 10.73 -6.66 0.31
CA ASP A 110 9.92 -7.47 -0.60
C ASP A 110 10.09 -6.97 -2.06
N PRO A 111 10.57 -7.81 -2.99
CA PRO A 111 10.83 -7.39 -4.37
C PRO A 111 9.59 -6.85 -5.11
N TRP A 112 8.41 -7.41 -4.83
CA TRP A 112 7.18 -6.99 -5.50
C TRP A 112 6.75 -5.61 -5.00
N LEU A 113 6.82 -5.36 -3.69
CA LEU A 113 6.58 -4.03 -3.13
C LEU A 113 7.61 -3.02 -3.62
N LYS A 114 8.90 -3.39 -3.65
CA LYS A 114 9.96 -2.52 -4.16
C LYS A 114 9.67 -2.08 -5.60
N LEU A 115 9.25 -3.02 -6.45
CA LEU A 115 8.94 -2.74 -7.84
C LEU A 115 7.70 -1.85 -8.00
N HIS A 116 6.58 -2.23 -7.36
CA HIS A 116 5.27 -1.65 -7.68
C HIS A 116 4.76 -0.59 -6.70
N VAL A 117 5.19 -0.60 -5.44
CA VAL A 117 4.64 0.27 -4.37
C VAL A 117 5.63 1.33 -3.90
N ILE A 118 6.91 0.97 -3.71
CA ILE A 118 7.89 1.84 -3.07
C ILE A 118 8.45 2.87 -4.07
N PRO A 119 8.39 4.18 -3.75
CA PRO A 119 9.06 5.23 -4.53
C PRO A 119 10.58 5.09 -4.55
N ASP A 120 11.21 5.44 -5.67
CA ASP A 120 12.67 5.37 -5.82
C ASP A 120 13.42 6.32 -4.86
N SER A 121 12.76 7.42 -4.45
CA SER A 121 13.28 8.37 -3.45
C SER A 121 13.47 7.79 -2.05
N VAL A 122 12.96 6.58 -1.77
CA VAL A 122 13.21 5.87 -0.49
C VAL A 122 14.60 5.20 -0.49
N HIS A 123 15.19 5.01 -1.67
CA HIS A 123 16.47 4.34 -1.90
C HIS A 123 17.65 5.28 -2.17
N ALA A 124 17.38 6.55 -2.45
CA ALA A 124 18.39 7.60 -2.53
C ALA A 124 18.91 7.97 -1.14
#